data_AF-A0A7J3R2D8-F1
#
_entry.id   AF-A0A7J3R2D8-F1
#
_cell.length_a   1.000
_cell.length_b   1.000
_cell.length_c   1.000
_cell.angle_alpha   90.00
_cell.angle_beta   90.00
_cell.angle_gamma   90.00
#
_symmetry.space_group_name_H-M   'P 1'
#
loop_
_entity.id
_entity.type
_entity.pdbx_description
1 polymer ?
#
loop_
_entity_poly.entity_id
_entity_poly.type
_entity_poly.pdbx_seq_one_letter_code
_entity_poly.pdbx_strand_id
1 'polypeptide(L)'
;MSRKEEETYSIMFRSLKHPARRRILRMLAEKPMTFSQLLEALGTSSPHLTYHLESLGELLSKTPDGKYRLSSFGEAAVATMKNVEEAPALRRVSFTRLPLSVKMLVAVLAAVSLLLAAAAAWQYTTLNRLSLDYDRLKVENARLDAANQQLLSWTAGADKAVAFLRDVVQVDLQKYRATLLS
;
A
#
# COMPACT_ATOMS: atom_id res chain seq x y z
N MET A 1 23.31 -14.16 44.20
CA MET A 1 24.25 -13.13 43.75
C MET A 1 25.17 -12.78 44.90
N SER A 2 26.47 -12.78 44.67
CA SER A 2 27.47 -12.38 45.67
C SER A 2 27.52 -10.84 45.77
N ARG A 3 27.80 -10.28 46.96
CA ARG A 3 27.95 -8.82 47.17
C ARG A 3 28.92 -8.18 46.15
N LYS A 4 29.96 -8.91 45.76
CA LYS A 4 30.94 -8.49 44.75
C LYS A 4 30.31 -8.31 43.37
N GLU A 5 29.42 -9.20 42.96
CA GLU A 5 28.74 -9.11 41.66
C GLU A 5 27.86 -7.86 41.61
N GLU A 6 27.13 -7.57 42.69
CA GLU A 6 26.25 -6.39 42.80
C GLU A 6 27.02 -5.07 42.69
N GLU A 7 28.18 -4.97 43.34
CA GLU A 7 29.08 -3.82 43.22
C GLU A 7 29.60 -3.66 41.78
N THR A 8 30.03 -4.76 41.16
CA THR A 8 30.51 -4.76 39.76
C THR A 8 29.41 -4.30 38.79
N TYR A 9 28.18 -4.81 38.92
CA TYR A 9 27.04 -4.35 38.11
C TYR A 9 26.72 -2.88 38.34
N SER A 10 26.71 -2.44 39.60
CA SER A 10 26.45 -1.03 39.97
C SER A 10 27.49 -0.09 39.35
N ILE A 11 28.78 -0.45 39.39
CA ILE A 11 29.87 0.30 38.75
C ILE A 11 29.63 0.37 37.25
N MET A 12 29.35 -0.74 36.58
CA MET A 12 29.05 -0.75 35.14
C MET A 12 27.87 0.17 34.82
N PHE A 13 26.72 0.02 35.47
CA PHE A 13 25.55 0.86 35.20
C PHE A 13 25.84 2.35 35.41
N ARG A 14 26.53 2.70 36.51
CA ARG A 14 26.92 4.08 36.80
C ARG A 14 27.88 4.63 35.74
N SER A 15 28.81 3.81 35.25
CA SER A 15 29.80 4.19 34.22
C SER A 15 29.22 4.29 32.82
N LEU A 16 28.19 3.49 32.51
CA LEU A 16 27.56 3.49 31.19
C LEU A 16 26.45 4.54 31.02
N LYS A 17 25.98 5.18 32.11
CA LYS A 17 24.91 6.21 32.06
C LYS A 17 25.23 7.43 31.16
N HIS A 18 26.51 7.74 30.91
CA HIS A 18 26.91 8.96 30.19
C HIS A 18 27.32 8.69 28.74
N PRO A 19 26.81 9.44 27.74
CA PRO A 19 27.08 9.17 26.32
C PRO A 19 28.57 9.25 25.95
N ALA A 20 29.34 10.17 26.55
CA ALA A 20 30.78 10.29 26.30
C ALA A 20 31.55 9.02 26.73
N ARG A 21 31.18 8.42 27.87
CA ARG A 21 31.82 7.19 28.38
C ARG A 21 31.53 6.00 27.47
N ARG A 22 30.29 5.87 26.98
CA ARG A 22 29.94 4.85 25.98
C ARG A 22 30.67 5.05 24.66
N ARG A 23 30.91 6.30 24.25
CA ARG A 23 31.71 6.61 23.06
C ARG A 23 33.18 6.22 23.24
N ILE A 24 33.78 6.53 24.41
CA ILE A 24 35.15 6.10 24.75
C ILE A 24 35.27 4.57 24.66
N LEU A 25 34.34 3.83 25.28
CA LEU A 25 34.38 2.37 25.27
C LEU A 25 34.25 1.80 23.85
N ARG A 26 33.40 2.37 22.99
CA ARG A 26 33.29 1.97 21.58
C ARG A 26 34.58 2.21 20.79
N MET A 27 35.21 3.37 20.98
CA MET A 27 36.50 3.67 20.32
C MET A 27 37.60 2.70 20.77
N LEU A 28 37.63 2.36 22.06
CA LEU A 28 38.61 1.43 22.63
C LEU A 28 38.32 -0.03 22.28
N ALA A 29 37.08 -0.38 21.92
CA ALA A 29 36.72 -1.68 21.37
C ALA A 29 37.31 -1.89 19.96
N GLU A 30 37.48 -0.82 19.18
CA GLU A 30 38.09 -0.89 17.85
C GLU A 30 39.62 -1.01 17.95
N LYS A 31 40.25 -0.20 18.81
CA LYS A 31 41.71 -0.24 19.02
C LYS A 31 42.13 0.44 20.33
N PRO A 32 43.26 0.02 20.94
CA PRO A 32 43.89 0.76 22.03
C PRO A 32 44.31 2.18 21.61
N MET A 33 44.08 3.18 22.46
CA MET A 33 44.38 4.59 22.15
C MET A 33 45.12 5.30 23.30
N THR A 34 45.95 6.29 22.96
CA THR A 34 46.57 7.18 23.95
C THR A 34 45.57 8.22 24.48
N PHE A 35 45.93 8.91 25.57
CA PHE A 35 45.13 10.04 26.07
C PHE A 35 44.93 11.12 25.00
N SER A 36 45.99 11.50 24.28
CA SER A 36 45.92 12.53 23.24
C SER A 36 45.03 12.12 22.06
N GLN A 37 45.08 10.84 21.65
CA GLN A 37 44.20 10.31 20.59
C GLN A 37 42.72 10.33 21.00
N LEU A 38 42.43 9.97 22.26
CA LEU A 38 41.07 10.06 22.80
C LEU A 38 40.60 11.52 22.87
N LEU A 39 41.47 12.44 23.32
CA LEU A 39 41.18 13.86 23.43
C LEU A 39 40.83 14.47 22.07
N GLU A 40 41.65 14.19 21.07
CA GLU A 40 41.47 14.65 19.68
C GLU A 40 40.16 14.12 19.09
N ALA A 41 39.88 12.82 19.22
CA ALA A 41 38.69 12.20 18.64
C ALA A 41 37.36 12.57 19.35
N LEU A 42 37.41 13.02 20.61
CA LEU A 42 36.24 13.49 21.36
C LEU A 42 36.01 14.99 21.24
N GLY A 43 37.05 15.79 20.92
CA GLY A 43 36.96 17.25 20.88
C GLY A 43 36.61 17.88 22.24
N THR A 44 36.93 17.20 23.35
CA THR A 44 36.63 17.64 24.72
C THR A 44 37.86 18.26 25.40
N SER A 45 37.66 18.99 26.51
CA SER A 45 38.79 19.49 27.31
C SER A 45 39.47 18.35 28.10
N SER A 46 40.76 18.54 28.43
CA SER A 46 41.56 17.56 29.18
C SER A 46 40.94 17.18 30.54
N PRO A 47 40.45 18.13 31.38
CA PRO A 47 39.81 17.79 32.65
C PRO A 47 38.56 16.90 32.49
N HIS A 48 37.76 17.11 31.43
CA HIS A 48 36.58 16.29 31.18
C HIS A 48 36.93 14.87 30.77
N LEU A 49 37.98 14.68 29.96
CA LEU A 49 38.42 13.34 29.58
C LEU A 49 38.96 12.58 30.78
N THR A 50 39.78 13.21 31.63
CA THR A 50 40.28 12.59 32.86
C THR A 50 39.14 12.13 33.76
N TYR A 51 38.14 12.99 33.99
CA TYR A 51 36.94 12.64 34.76
C TYR A 51 36.21 11.41 34.20
N HIS A 52 36.08 11.33 32.87
CA HIS A 52 35.43 10.18 32.23
C HIS A 52 36.26 8.90 32.35
N LEU A 53 37.59 8.97 32.21
CA LEU A 53 38.48 7.81 32.33
C LEU A 53 38.55 7.29 33.77
N GLU A 54 38.65 8.16 34.76
CA GLU A 54 38.60 7.79 36.18
C GLU A 54 37.29 7.10 36.52
N SER A 55 36.17 7.65 36.03
CA SER A 55 34.86 7.04 36.24
C SER A 55 34.68 5.72 35.49
N LEU A 56 35.36 5.49 34.38
CA LEU A 56 35.33 4.21 33.69
C LEU A 56 36.09 3.12 34.46
N GLY A 57 37.11 3.50 35.24
CA GLY A 57 37.76 2.64 36.23
C GLY A 57 38.13 1.27 35.70
N GLU A 58 37.61 0.21 36.34
CA GLU A 58 37.90 -1.20 36.03
C GLU A 58 37.44 -1.66 34.64
N LEU A 59 36.62 -0.87 33.93
CA LEU A 59 36.26 -1.15 32.53
C LEU A 59 37.44 -0.93 31.57
N LEU A 60 38.47 -0.22 32.03
CA LEU A 60 39.66 0.08 31.26
C LEU A 60 40.88 -0.62 31.86
N SER A 61 41.84 -0.93 31.00
CA SER A 61 43.20 -1.27 31.40
C SER A 61 44.20 -0.48 30.57
N LYS A 62 45.44 -0.40 31.03
CA LYS A 62 46.54 0.21 30.26
C LYS A 62 47.43 -0.87 29.67
N THR A 63 47.85 -0.68 28.42
CA THR A 63 48.91 -1.48 27.81
C THR A 63 50.26 -1.12 28.42
N PRO A 64 51.30 -1.97 28.24
CA PRO A 64 52.68 -1.62 28.62
C PRO A 64 53.14 -0.27 28.02
N ASP A 65 52.69 0.05 26.80
CA ASP A 65 52.97 1.30 26.11
C ASP A 65 52.17 2.52 26.61
N GLY A 66 51.39 2.37 27.68
CA GLY A 66 50.59 3.46 28.26
C GLY A 66 49.30 3.82 27.51
N LYS A 67 48.87 3.00 26.54
CA LYS A 67 47.58 3.19 25.83
C LYS A 67 46.44 2.63 26.67
N TYR A 68 45.29 3.28 26.62
CA TYR A 68 44.05 2.74 27.16
C TYR A 68 43.51 1.65 26.24
N ARG A 69 43.02 0.57 26.83
CA ARG A 69 42.25 -0.50 26.17
C ARG A 69 41.11 -0.95 27.07
N LEU A 70 40.17 -1.72 26.54
CA LEU A 70 39.15 -2.37 27.37
C LEU A 70 39.81 -3.43 28.28
N SER A 71 39.28 -3.58 29.48
CA SER A 71 39.51 -4.79 30.28
C SER A 71 38.56 -5.90 29.83
N SER A 72 38.74 -7.12 30.33
CA SER A 72 37.76 -8.21 30.11
C SER A 72 36.35 -7.81 30.55
N PHE A 73 36.25 -7.05 31.65
CA PHE A 73 34.99 -6.50 32.12
C PHE A 73 34.45 -5.40 31.20
N GLY A 74 35.33 -4.53 30.68
CA GLY A 74 34.98 -3.53 29.67
C GLY A 74 34.45 -4.13 28.38
N GLU A 75 35.03 -5.22 27.90
CA GLU A 75 34.57 -5.95 26.71
C GLU A 75 33.17 -6.52 26.91
N ALA A 76 32.94 -7.20 28.05
CA ALA A 76 31.61 -7.71 28.41
C ALA A 76 30.57 -6.57 28.52
N ALA A 77 30.98 -5.42 29.08
CA ALA A 77 30.12 -4.26 29.19
C ALA A 77 29.74 -3.69 27.82
N VAL A 78 30.68 -3.61 26.87
CA VAL A 78 30.42 -3.17 25.49
C VAL A 78 29.51 -4.14 24.75
N ALA A 79 29.73 -5.45 24.88
CA ALA A 79 28.87 -6.46 24.28
C ALA A 79 27.42 -6.33 24.79
N THR A 80 27.25 -6.12 26.09
CA THR A 80 25.93 -5.93 26.71
C THR A 80 25.27 -4.63 26.24
N MET A 81 26.02 -3.53 26.15
CA MET A 81 25.51 -2.27 25.63
C MET A 81 25.07 -2.36 24.18
N LYS A 82 25.84 -3.02 23.31
CA LYS A 82 25.52 -3.14 21.89
C LYS A 82 24.12 -3.74 21.70
N ASN A 83 23.77 -4.75 22.50
CA ASN A 83 22.48 -5.43 22.43
C ASN A 83 21.31 -4.57 22.96
N VAL A 84 21.57 -3.60 23.84
CA VAL A 84 20.53 -2.75 24.48
C VAL A 84 20.40 -1.38 23.80
N GLU A 85 21.49 -0.83 23.26
CA GLU A 85 21.49 0.40 22.45
C GLU A 85 21.02 0.17 21.01
N GLU A 86 20.83 -1.08 20.57
CA GLU A 86 20.12 -1.43 19.34
C GLU A 86 18.58 -1.20 19.42
N ALA A 87 18.09 -0.46 20.43
CA ALA A 87 16.87 0.31 20.28
C ALA A 87 17.18 1.53 19.39
N PRO A 88 16.49 1.70 18.25
CA PRO A 88 17.00 2.48 17.14
C PRO A 88 17.28 3.90 17.62
N ALA A 89 18.57 4.24 17.68
CA ALA A 89 18.97 5.64 17.64
C ALA A 89 18.14 6.26 16.54
N LEU A 90 17.45 7.36 16.84
CA LEU A 90 16.82 8.24 15.86
C LEU A 90 17.95 8.78 14.97
N ARG A 91 18.48 7.91 14.11
CA ARG A 91 19.06 8.25 12.83
C ARG A 91 18.00 9.18 12.27
N ARG A 92 18.33 10.44 12.03
CA ARG A 92 17.73 11.13 10.90
C ARG A 92 18.06 10.25 9.70
N VAL A 93 17.21 9.26 9.46
CA VAL A 93 17.07 8.62 8.17
C VAL A 93 16.60 9.78 7.30
N SER A 94 17.53 10.37 6.56
CA SER A 94 17.13 10.94 5.30
C SER A 94 16.42 9.79 4.57
N PHE A 95 15.10 9.91 4.43
CA PHE A 95 14.22 8.92 3.80
C PHE A 95 14.57 8.69 2.30
N THR A 96 15.70 9.19 1.84
CA THR A 96 16.15 9.21 0.45
C THR A 96 17.20 8.14 0.12
N ARG A 97 17.23 7.02 0.84
CA ARG A 97 18.06 5.85 0.49
C ARG A 97 17.25 4.57 0.25
N LEU A 98 16.05 4.68 -0.33
CA LEU A 98 15.41 3.52 -0.96
C LEU A 98 16.23 3.14 -2.21
N PRO A 99 16.61 1.85 -2.38
CA PRO A 99 17.29 1.40 -3.59
C PRO A 99 16.41 1.70 -4.81
N LEU A 100 17.03 1.99 -5.95
CA LEU A 100 16.31 2.38 -7.18
C LEU A 100 15.20 1.38 -7.54
N SER A 101 15.42 0.09 -7.28
CA SER A 101 14.44 -0.98 -7.51
C SER A 101 13.13 -0.80 -6.75
N VAL A 102 13.16 -0.32 -5.50
CA VAL A 102 11.94 -0.09 -4.70
C VAL A 102 11.20 1.17 -5.18
N LYS A 103 11.93 2.22 -5.57
CA LYS A 103 11.30 3.42 -6.18
C LYS A 103 10.63 3.08 -7.50
N MET A 104 11.27 2.24 -8.32
CA MET A 104 10.69 1.74 -9.58
C MET A 104 9.45 0.88 -9.31
N LEU A 105 9.50 -0.03 -8.34
CA LEU A 105 8.35 -0.84 -7.97
C LEU A 105 7.16 0.03 -7.53
N VAL A 106 7.40 1.01 -6.65
CA VAL A 106 6.35 1.93 -6.19
C VAL A 106 5.82 2.79 -7.34
N ALA A 107 6.68 3.28 -8.23
CA ALA A 107 6.26 4.04 -9.40
C ALA A 107 5.41 3.19 -10.38
N VAL A 108 5.80 1.93 -10.61
CA VAL A 108 5.02 0.99 -11.43
C VAL A 108 3.68 0.70 -10.77
N LEU A 109 3.65 0.42 -9.47
CA LEU A 109 2.40 0.17 -8.75
C LEU A 109 1.47 1.39 -8.78
N ALA A 110 2.01 2.60 -8.62
CA ALA A 110 1.24 3.83 -8.75
C ALA A 110 0.71 4.01 -10.18
N ALA A 111 1.53 3.79 -11.20
CA ALA A 111 1.11 3.86 -12.60
C ALA A 111 0.01 2.82 -12.92
N VAL A 112 0.15 1.59 -12.43
CA VAL A 112 -0.86 0.53 -12.59
C VAL A 112 -2.16 0.91 -11.89
N SER A 113 -2.11 1.47 -10.68
CA SER A 113 -3.32 1.94 -9.98
C SER A 113 -4.05 3.04 -10.76
N LEU A 114 -3.30 3.97 -11.36
CA LEU A 114 -3.84 5.04 -12.22
C LEU A 114 -4.48 4.48 -13.49
N LEU A 115 -3.81 3.51 -14.14
CA LEU A 115 -4.35 2.85 -15.33
C LEU A 115 -5.62 2.06 -15.02
N LEU A 116 -5.65 1.34 -13.89
CA LEU A 116 -6.84 0.61 -13.45
C LEU A 116 -8.01 1.55 -13.15
N ALA A 117 -7.75 2.68 -12.49
CA ALA A 117 -8.78 3.69 -12.23
C ALA A 117 -9.34 4.28 -13.54
N ALA A 118 -8.48 4.57 -14.51
CA ALA A 118 -8.90 5.04 -15.83
C ALA A 118 -9.72 4.00 -16.60
N ALA A 119 -9.31 2.73 -16.56
CA ALA A 119 -10.05 1.62 -17.18
C ALA A 119 -11.42 1.42 -16.52
N ALA A 120 -11.50 1.50 -15.19
CA ALA A 120 -12.77 1.39 -14.47
C ALA A 120 -13.73 2.55 -14.81
N ALA A 121 -13.21 3.77 -14.93
CA ALA A 121 -14.00 4.92 -15.37
C ALA A 121 -14.53 4.71 -16.81
N TRP A 122 -13.69 4.20 -17.72
CA TRP A 122 -14.11 3.86 -19.07
C TRP A 122 -15.22 2.80 -19.07
N GLN A 123 -15.02 1.71 -18.32
CA GLN A 123 -16.00 0.63 -18.19
C GLN A 123 -17.33 1.15 -17.65
N TYR A 124 -17.30 2.02 -16.63
CA TYR A 124 -18.50 2.62 -16.05
C TYR A 124 -19.30 3.43 -17.08
N THR A 125 -18.63 4.29 -17.85
CA THR A 125 -19.32 5.08 -18.89
C THR A 125 -19.90 4.21 -20.00
N THR A 126 -19.23 3.11 -20.34
CA THR A 126 -19.68 2.17 -21.37
C THR A 126 -20.90 1.37 -20.91
N LEU A 127 -20.89 0.90 -19.66
CA LEU A 127 -22.03 0.20 -19.07
C LEU A 127 -23.27 1.09 -18.97
N ASN A 128 -23.10 2.35 -18.57
CA ASN A 128 -24.22 3.30 -18.52
C ASN A 128 -24.81 3.56 -19.92
N ARG A 129 -23.97 3.67 -20.96
CA ARG A 129 -24.46 3.81 -22.35
C ARG A 129 -25.22 2.56 -22.80
N LEU A 130 -24.66 1.38 -22.54
CA LEU A 130 -25.29 0.11 -22.92
C LEU A 130 -26.63 -0.11 -22.22
N SER A 131 -26.76 0.29 -20.95
CA SER A 131 -28.03 0.23 -20.23
C SER A 131 -29.10 1.10 -20.89
N LEU A 132 -28.75 2.33 -21.29
CA LEU A 132 -29.68 3.24 -21.97
C LEU A 132 -30.09 2.70 -23.34
N ASP A 133 -29.14 2.14 -24.10
CA ASP A 133 -29.43 1.53 -25.40
C ASP A 133 -30.33 0.30 -25.23
N TYR A 134 -30.09 -0.54 -24.22
CA TYR A 134 -30.94 -1.69 -23.92
C TYR A 134 -32.38 -1.26 -23.60
N ASP A 135 -32.57 -0.24 -22.77
CA ASP A 135 -33.90 0.28 -22.45
C ASP A 135 -34.59 0.85 -23.69
N ARG A 136 -33.85 1.54 -24.57
CA ARG A 136 -34.37 2.06 -25.83
C ARG A 136 -34.85 0.93 -26.75
N LEU A 137 -34.01 -0.09 -26.96
CA LEU A 137 -34.36 -1.25 -27.80
C LEU A 137 -35.58 -1.99 -27.23
N LYS A 138 -35.66 -2.13 -25.91
CA LYS A 138 -36.81 -2.76 -25.24
C LYS A 138 -38.11 -2.01 -25.52
N VAL A 139 -38.09 -0.68 -25.45
CA VAL A 139 -39.25 0.16 -25.76
C VAL A 139 -39.62 0.07 -27.24
N GLU A 140 -38.63 0.10 -28.13
CA GLU A 140 -38.86 -0.03 -29.58
C GLU A 140 -39.48 -1.37 -29.95
N ASN A 141 -38.98 -2.47 -29.37
CA ASN A 141 -39.53 -3.79 -29.62
C ASN A 141 -40.99 -3.90 -29.13
N ALA A 142 -41.30 -3.37 -27.95
CA ALA A 142 -42.68 -3.34 -27.44
C ALA A 142 -43.63 -2.51 -28.33
N ARG A 143 -43.12 -1.43 -28.95
CA ARG A 143 -43.90 -0.64 -29.92
C ARG A 143 -44.15 -1.40 -31.21
N LEU A 144 -43.14 -2.12 -31.71
CA LEU A 144 -43.29 -2.97 -32.90
C LEU A 144 -44.29 -4.09 -32.64
N ASP A 145 -44.26 -4.72 -31.46
CA ASP A 145 -45.25 -5.73 -31.07
C ASP A 145 -46.67 -5.16 -31.04
N ALA A 146 -46.86 -3.97 -30.47
CA ALA A 146 -48.15 -3.29 -30.46
C ALA A 146 -48.63 -2.94 -31.88
N ALA A 147 -47.73 -2.46 -32.75
CA ALA A 147 -48.05 -2.17 -34.16
C ALA A 147 -48.42 -3.44 -34.93
N ASN A 148 -47.69 -4.54 -34.71
CA ASN A 148 -47.99 -5.84 -35.29
C ASN A 148 -49.37 -6.35 -34.84
N GLN A 149 -49.69 -6.26 -33.54
CA GLN A 149 -51.02 -6.60 -33.02
C GLN A 149 -52.13 -5.74 -33.63
N GLN A 150 -51.88 -4.44 -33.82
CA GLN A 150 -52.82 -3.54 -34.47
C GLN A 150 -53.06 -3.93 -35.94
N LEU A 151 -52.02 -4.26 -36.70
CA LEU A 151 -52.15 -4.74 -38.07
C LEU A 151 -52.96 -6.05 -38.15
N LEU A 152 -52.70 -7.00 -37.24
CA LEU A 152 -53.48 -8.24 -37.15
C LEU A 152 -54.97 -7.95 -36.91
N SER A 153 -55.29 -6.96 -36.07
CA SER A 153 -56.69 -6.55 -35.84
C SER A 153 -57.37 -5.98 -37.10
N TRP A 154 -56.63 -5.24 -37.92
CA TRP A 154 -57.13 -4.71 -39.19
C TRP A 154 -57.37 -5.83 -40.22
N THR A 155 -56.46 -6.81 -40.29
CA THR A 155 -56.65 -7.98 -41.18
C THR A 155 -57.85 -8.83 -40.76
N ALA A 156 -58.06 -9.04 -39.46
CA ALA A 156 -59.24 -9.74 -38.97
C ALA A 156 -60.55 -9.01 -39.30
N GLY A 157 -60.53 -7.68 -39.36
CA GLY A 157 -61.65 -6.87 -39.85
C GLY A 157 -61.85 -6.96 -41.37
N ALA A 158 -60.75 -6.95 -42.13
CA ALA A 158 -60.77 -7.10 -43.59
C ALA A 158 -61.32 -8.47 -44.01
N ASP A 159 -60.91 -9.55 -43.33
CA ASP A 159 -61.42 -10.90 -43.59
C ASP A 159 -62.93 -10.99 -43.35
N LYS A 160 -63.44 -10.33 -42.29
CA LYS A 160 -64.88 -10.22 -42.02
C LYS A 160 -65.62 -9.43 -43.10
N ALA A 161 -65.04 -8.32 -43.57
CA ALA A 161 -65.64 -7.51 -44.63
C ALA A 161 -65.69 -8.28 -45.97
N VAL A 162 -64.64 -9.02 -46.32
CA VAL A 162 -64.60 -9.87 -47.51
C VAL A 162 -65.63 -10.99 -47.42
N ALA A 163 -65.76 -11.63 -46.24
CA ALA A 163 -66.78 -12.64 -45.99
C ALA A 163 -68.20 -12.06 -46.17
N PHE A 164 -68.49 -10.90 -45.57
CA PHE A 164 -69.78 -10.22 -45.72
C PHE A 164 -70.10 -9.88 -47.17
N LEU A 165 -69.14 -9.33 -47.92
CA LEU A 165 -69.36 -9.01 -49.35
C LEU A 165 -69.66 -10.27 -50.17
N ARG A 166 -68.98 -11.39 -49.90
CA ARG A 166 -69.25 -12.67 -50.55
C ARG A 166 -70.67 -13.15 -50.26
N ASP A 167 -71.10 -13.07 -49.00
CA ASP A 167 -72.43 -13.49 -48.58
C ASP A 167 -73.53 -12.60 -49.20
N VAL A 168 -73.34 -11.27 -49.21
CA VAL A 168 -74.31 -10.33 -49.81
C VAL A 168 -74.42 -10.53 -51.33
N VAL A 169 -73.29 -10.70 -52.02
CA VAL A 169 -73.29 -10.97 -53.47
C VAL A 169 -74.03 -12.28 -53.79
N GLN A 170 -73.90 -13.32 -52.94
CA GLN A 170 -74.68 -14.55 -53.11
C GLN A 170 -76.18 -14.35 -52.88
N VAL A 171 -76.58 -13.50 -51.92
CA VAL A 171 -77.99 -13.26 -51.59
C VAL A 171 -78.74 -12.55 -52.72
N ASP A 172 -78.08 -11.69 -53.50
CA ASP A 172 -78.76 -10.92 -54.56
C ASP A 172 -78.79 -11.65 -55.92
N LEU A 173 -77.80 -12.51 -56.21
CA LEU A 173 -77.71 -13.22 -57.49
C LEU A 173 -78.78 -14.31 -57.70
N GLN A 174 -79.44 -14.80 -56.63
CA GLN A 174 -80.55 -15.75 -56.77
C GLN A 174 -81.93 -15.08 -56.89
N LYS A 175 -82.05 -13.78 -56.61
CA LYS A 175 -83.35 -13.08 -56.54
C LYS A 175 -83.76 -12.40 -57.84
N TYR A 176 -82.84 -12.12 -58.76
CA TYR A 176 -83.16 -11.57 -60.07
C TYR A 176 -83.02 -12.63 -61.17
N ARG A 177 -84.09 -13.41 -61.36
CA ARG A 177 -84.23 -14.30 -62.51
C ARG A 177 -84.67 -13.44 -63.71
N ALA A 178 -83.74 -13.09 -64.59
CA ALA A 178 -84.07 -12.50 -65.88
C ALA A 178 -84.96 -13.48 -66.66
N THR A 179 -86.25 -13.15 -66.79
CA THR A 179 -87.19 -13.86 -67.66
C THR A 179 -87.08 -13.23 -69.04
N LEU A 180 -86.48 -13.96 -69.99
CA LEU A 180 -86.59 -13.62 -71.40
C LEU A 180 -88.02 -14.00 -71.84
N LEU A 181 -88.86 -12.99 -72.05
CA LEU A 181 -90.12 -13.12 -72.79
C LEU A 181 -89.77 -13.34 -74.27
N SER A 182 -89.96 -14.56 -74.76
CA SER A 182 -90.04 -14.85 -76.21
C SER A 182 -91.48 -14.69 -76.69
#